data_AF-A0A1G8MMY8-F1
#
_entry.id   AF-A0A1G8MMY8-F1
#
_cell.length_a   1.000
_cell.length_b   1.000
_cell.length_c   1.000
_cell.angle_alpha   90.00
_cell.angle_beta   90.00
_cell.angle_gamma   90.00
#
_symmetry.space_group_name_H-M   'P 1'
#
loop_
_entity.id
_entity.type
_entity.pdbx_description
1 polymer ?
#
loop_
_entity_poly.entity_id
_entity_poly.type
_entity_poly.pdbx_seq_one_letter_code
_entity_poly.pdbx_strand_id
1 'polypeptide(L)'
;MALASATGKPCHNPPIVKKICLSVGDRSEERTVESWFADAKPIDSLEPEIAFRLWDQFHPAPEHQPEPLDLPEFPRASRLLARTSEVTAHEAELAAYYGRVAALARQHALKIHQVRQYFWMDLRLDNEEADVHLSFPWYDTVSSMDHFLAAVAGNDQGMLHDDQDQGWAVEAWAFDGTLYIRQSNPDSDDEPGQSVVLPRADLQARIAPLRERTAKLMAYLAKELGPDVWLGGEVQSAGPFDQR
;
A
#
# COMPACT_ATOMS: atom_id res chain seq x y z
N MET A 1 57.31 -3.89 32.24
CA MET A 1 57.84 -3.41 30.95
C MET A 1 56.67 -3.04 30.06
N ALA A 2 56.74 -1.87 29.44
CA ALA A 2 55.66 -1.18 28.75
C ALA A 2 55.63 -1.46 27.22
N LEU A 3 54.54 -0.98 26.59
CA LEU A 3 54.33 -0.63 25.16
C LEU A 3 54.14 -1.81 24.18
N ALA A 4 53.25 -1.79 23.16
CA ALA A 4 52.43 -0.73 22.57
C ALA A 4 51.19 -1.28 21.82
N SER A 5 50.31 -0.32 21.52
CA SER A 5 49.02 -0.32 20.80
C SER A 5 49.03 -0.87 19.36
N ALA A 6 47.87 -1.38 18.91
CA ALA A 6 47.33 -1.11 17.56
C ALA A 6 45.83 -1.45 17.50
N THR A 7 45.00 -0.44 17.65
CA THR A 7 43.57 -0.43 17.31
C THR A 7 43.41 -0.32 15.80
N GLY A 8 42.98 -1.40 15.13
CA GLY A 8 42.56 -1.38 13.73
C GLY A 8 41.05 -1.32 13.63
N LYS A 9 40.50 -0.13 13.35
CA LYS A 9 39.10 0.04 12.91
C LYS A 9 38.90 -0.67 11.56
N PRO A 10 37.82 -1.45 11.34
CA PRO A 10 37.43 -1.78 9.98
C PRO A 10 36.91 -0.52 9.30
N CYS A 11 37.55 -0.16 8.18
CA CYS A 11 37.11 0.92 7.32
C CYS A 11 35.69 0.62 6.79
N HIS A 12 34.75 1.52 7.06
CA HIS A 12 33.55 1.65 6.26
C HIS A 12 33.96 1.93 4.81
N ASN A 13 33.65 1.01 3.90
CA ASN A 13 33.55 1.32 2.49
C ASN A 13 32.21 2.07 2.30
N PRO A 14 32.21 3.33 1.87
CA PRO A 14 30.98 3.95 1.39
C PRO A 14 30.54 3.28 0.07
N PRO A 15 29.24 3.26 -0.24
CA PRO A 15 28.75 2.74 -1.52
C PRO A 15 29.38 3.54 -2.66
N ILE A 16 29.90 2.82 -3.66
CA ILE A 16 30.48 3.40 -4.87
C ILE A 16 29.32 3.95 -5.72
N VAL A 17 29.07 5.25 -5.60
CA VAL A 17 28.18 5.98 -6.51
C VAL A 17 28.86 6.02 -7.89
N LYS A 18 28.34 5.26 -8.87
CA LYS A 18 28.78 5.36 -10.26
C LYS A 18 28.23 6.65 -10.88
N LYS A 19 29.12 7.61 -11.14
CA LYS A 19 28.79 8.85 -11.87
C LYS A 19 28.60 8.55 -13.35
N ILE A 20 27.41 8.80 -13.89
CA ILE A 20 27.17 8.85 -15.34
C ILE A 20 27.14 10.34 -15.73
N CYS A 21 28.12 10.77 -16.52
CA CYS A 21 28.14 12.12 -17.09
C CYS A 21 27.29 12.12 -18.37
N LEU A 22 26.12 12.76 -18.34
CA LEU A 22 25.40 13.15 -19.56
C LEU A 22 25.66 14.63 -19.81
N SER A 23 26.38 14.94 -20.89
CA SER A 23 26.69 16.31 -21.28
C SER A 23 25.52 16.93 -22.04
N VAL A 24 24.76 17.80 -21.38
CA VAL A 24 23.91 18.79 -22.06
C VAL A 24 24.18 20.14 -21.39
N GLY A 25 24.74 21.07 -22.18
CA GLY A 25 24.74 22.53 -21.95
C GLY A 25 25.01 23.03 -20.52
N ASP A 26 26.27 23.31 -20.22
CA ASP A 26 26.76 24.35 -19.28
C ASP A 26 25.87 24.72 -18.07
N ARG A 27 25.51 23.69 -17.29
CA ARG A 27 25.24 23.73 -15.85
C ARG A 27 25.14 22.28 -15.37
N SER A 28 26.23 21.74 -14.85
CA SER A 28 26.25 20.41 -14.23
C SER A 28 25.54 20.46 -12.89
N GLU A 29 24.22 20.28 -12.89
CA GLU A 29 23.51 19.81 -11.70
C GLU A 29 23.98 18.38 -11.42
N GLU A 30 24.81 18.22 -10.40
CA GLU A 30 25.28 16.92 -9.92
C GLU A 30 24.09 16.22 -9.25
N ARG A 31 23.26 15.53 -10.06
CA ARG A 31 22.15 14.72 -9.55
C ARG A 31 22.74 13.52 -8.83
N THR A 32 22.46 13.41 -7.53
CA THR A 32 22.72 12.18 -6.78
C THR A 32 21.70 11.17 -7.28
N VAL A 33 22.17 10.15 -8.00
CA VAL A 33 21.35 9.05 -8.48
C VAL A 33 21.50 7.93 -7.47
N GLU A 34 20.37 7.39 -7.00
CA GLU A 34 20.39 6.27 -6.06
C GLU A 34 21.09 5.06 -6.68
N SER A 35 21.94 4.39 -5.91
CA SER A 35 22.80 3.32 -6.44
C SER A 35 22.01 2.16 -7.02
N TRP A 36 20.81 1.90 -6.49
CA TRP A 36 19.95 0.79 -6.91
C TRP A 36 19.25 1.04 -8.26
N PHE A 37 19.23 2.26 -8.79
CA PHE A 37 18.61 2.52 -10.11
C PHE A 37 19.28 1.70 -11.22
N ALA A 38 20.57 1.42 -11.08
CA ALA A 38 21.33 0.63 -12.05
C ALA A 38 20.89 -0.85 -12.09
N ASP A 39 20.31 -1.34 -10.99
CA ASP A 39 19.89 -2.73 -10.83
C ASP A 39 18.36 -2.91 -11.00
N ALA A 40 17.64 -1.81 -11.21
CA ALA A 40 16.19 -1.81 -11.41
C ALA A 40 15.80 -2.55 -12.69
N LYS A 41 14.87 -3.49 -12.58
CA LYS A 41 14.37 -4.29 -13.70
C LYS A 41 13.52 -3.42 -14.64
N PRO A 42 13.89 -3.29 -15.93
CA PRO A 42 13.05 -2.58 -16.88
C PRO A 42 11.78 -3.36 -17.18
N ILE A 43 10.64 -2.68 -17.08
CA ILE A 43 9.32 -3.20 -17.43
C ILE A 43 8.53 -2.11 -18.17
N ASP A 44 7.57 -2.52 -18.99
CA ASP A 44 6.80 -1.59 -19.81
C ASP A 44 5.56 -1.06 -19.07
N SER A 45 5.07 -1.76 -18.06
CA SER A 45 3.90 -1.31 -17.29
C SER A 45 3.79 -2.01 -15.94
N LEU A 46 2.95 -1.43 -15.08
CA LEU A 46 2.43 -2.02 -13.85
C LEU A 46 0.92 -1.82 -13.83
N GLU A 47 0.18 -2.84 -13.40
CA GLU A 47 -1.25 -2.73 -13.10
C GLU A 47 -1.42 -2.38 -11.62
N PRO A 48 -1.94 -1.18 -11.30
CA PRO A 48 -2.25 -0.83 -9.93
C PRO A 48 -3.60 -1.42 -9.52
N GLU A 49 -3.66 -2.04 -8.35
CA GLU A 49 -4.89 -2.58 -7.78
C GLU A 49 -4.98 -2.27 -6.29
N ILE A 50 -6.20 -2.02 -5.82
CA ILE A 50 -6.50 -1.93 -4.40
C ILE A 50 -7.30 -3.18 -4.03
N ALA A 51 -6.92 -3.84 -2.93
CA ALA A 51 -7.63 -5.00 -2.41
C ALA A 51 -8.05 -4.78 -0.97
N PHE A 52 -9.26 -5.24 -0.65
CA PHE A 52 -9.76 -5.33 0.71
C PHE A 52 -9.28 -6.62 1.36
N ARG A 53 -8.67 -6.53 2.54
CA ARG A 53 -8.30 -7.72 3.30
C ARG A 53 -9.52 -8.27 4.02
N LEU A 54 -9.80 -9.54 3.78
CA LEU A 54 -10.91 -10.24 4.41
C LEU A 54 -10.39 -11.21 5.47
N TRP A 55 -11.22 -11.41 6.46
CA TRP A 55 -11.05 -12.33 7.56
C TRP A 55 -12.24 -13.28 7.61
N ASP A 56 -11.98 -14.58 7.76
CA ASP A 56 -13.00 -15.60 7.94
C ASP A 56 -13.29 -15.90 9.43
N GLN A 57 -12.64 -15.16 10.33
CA GLN A 57 -12.88 -15.19 11.76
C GLN A 57 -12.84 -13.79 12.37
N PHE A 58 -13.71 -13.55 13.34
CA PHE A 58 -13.74 -12.36 14.19
C PHE A 58 -13.19 -12.71 15.57
N HIS A 59 -12.17 -11.96 15.99
CA HIS A 59 -11.48 -12.08 17.26
C HIS A 59 -11.87 -10.90 18.18
N PRO A 60 -12.81 -11.08 19.12
CA PRO A 60 -13.25 -9.99 20.00
C PRO A 60 -12.21 -9.64 21.08
N ALA A 61 -11.46 -10.63 21.57
CA ALA A 61 -10.33 -10.46 22.48
C ALA A 61 -9.45 -11.73 22.47
N PRO A 62 -8.17 -11.67 22.91
CA PRO A 62 -7.25 -12.82 22.89
C PRO A 62 -7.76 -14.05 23.64
N GLU A 63 -8.54 -13.83 24.71
CA GLU A 63 -9.04 -14.90 25.59
C GLU A 63 -10.37 -15.51 25.10
N HIS A 64 -11.00 -14.91 24.08
CA HIS A 64 -12.28 -15.38 23.56
C HIS A 64 -12.07 -16.27 22.33
N GLN A 65 -12.96 -17.25 22.16
CA GLN A 65 -12.94 -18.06 20.95
C GLN A 65 -13.26 -17.19 19.73
N PRO A 66 -12.54 -17.37 18.61
CA PRO A 66 -12.87 -16.67 17.37
C PRO A 66 -14.26 -17.06 16.88
N GLU A 67 -15.04 -16.08 16.43
CA GLU A 67 -16.35 -16.30 15.82
C GLU A 67 -16.24 -16.37 14.30
N PRO A 68 -16.99 -17.24 13.62
CA PRO A 68 -16.92 -17.35 12.17
C PRO A 68 -17.40 -16.07 11.49
N LEU A 69 -16.68 -15.65 10.44
CA LEU A 69 -17.10 -14.61 9.51
C LEU A 69 -17.30 -15.22 8.13
N ASP A 70 -18.55 -15.25 7.65
CA ASP A 70 -18.82 -15.67 6.30
C ASP A 70 -18.16 -14.71 5.31
N LEU A 71 -17.34 -15.23 4.43
CA LEU A 71 -16.73 -14.46 3.34
C LEU A 71 -17.79 -14.13 2.27
N PRO A 72 -17.61 -13.07 1.47
CA PRO A 72 -18.44 -12.84 0.29
C PRO A 72 -18.39 -14.03 -0.68
N GLU A 73 -19.40 -14.22 -1.53
CA GLU A 73 -19.48 -15.40 -2.40
C GLU A 73 -18.94 -15.16 -3.81
N PHE A 74 -18.84 -13.88 -4.22
CA PHE A 74 -18.29 -13.52 -5.54
C PHE A 74 -16.89 -14.12 -5.81
N PRO A 75 -16.57 -14.47 -7.07
CA PRO A 75 -15.28 -15.04 -7.43
C PRO A 75 -14.11 -14.12 -7.05
N ARG A 76 -13.06 -14.71 -6.47
CA ARG A 76 -11.83 -14.01 -6.09
C ARG A 76 -10.61 -14.85 -6.44
N ALA A 77 -9.55 -14.19 -6.90
CA ALA A 77 -8.25 -14.82 -7.16
C ALA A 77 -7.59 -15.31 -5.86
N SER A 78 -7.80 -14.59 -4.75
CA SER A 78 -7.39 -15.00 -3.42
C SER A 78 -8.58 -14.99 -2.47
N ARG A 79 -8.75 -16.08 -1.71
CA ARG A 79 -9.90 -16.26 -0.82
C ARG A 79 -10.11 -15.08 0.14
N LEU A 80 -9.00 -14.53 0.67
CA LEU A 80 -8.98 -13.49 1.71
C LEU A 80 -8.63 -12.09 1.18
N LEU A 81 -8.62 -11.89 -0.13
CA LEU A 81 -8.42 -10.57 -0.74
C LEU A 81 -9.52 -10.34 -1.76
N ALA A 82 -10.25 -9.23 -1.62
CA ALA A 82 -11.22 -8.79 -2.62
C ALA A 82 -10.67 -7.57 -3.36
N ARG A 83 -10.23 -7.75 -4.61
CA ARG A 83 -9.74 -6.65 -5.45
C ARG A 83 -10.90 -5.74 -5.86
N THR A 84 -10.65 -4.44 -6.03
CA THR A 84 -11.73 -3.52 -6.45
C THR A 84 -12.32 -3.91 -7.81
N SER A 85 -11.52 -4.52 -8.69
CA SER A 85 -11.99 -5.10 -9.96
C SER A 85 -12.96 -6.29 -9.77
N GLU A 86 -12.73 -7.15 -8.78
CA GLU A 86 -13.58 -8.30 -8.45
C GLU A 86 -14.87 -7.89 -7.74
N VAL A 87 -14.80 -6.84 -6.91
CA VAL A 87 -15.95 -6.31 -6.17
C VAL A 87 -16.92 -5.55 -7.07
N THR A 88 -16.47 -5.10 -8.24
CA THR A 88 -17.33 -4.37 -9.18
C THR A 88 -18.54 -5.23 -9.56
N ALA A 89 -19.75 -4.69 -9.41
CA ALA A 89 -21.04 -5.39 -9.52
C ALA A 89 -21.41 -6.37 -8.37
N HIS A 90 -20.55 -6.49 -7.36
CA HIS A 90 -20.73 -7.29 -6.14
C HIS A 90 -20.64 -6.44 -4.86
N GLU A 91 -20.87 -5.13 -4.96
CA GLU A 91 -20.67 -4.18 -3.87
C GLU A 91 -21.54 -4.50 -2.66
N ALA A 92 -22.76 -5.00 -2.89
CA ALA A 92 -23.69 -5.41 -1.84
C ALA A 92 -23.17 -6.57 -0.98
N GLU A 93 -22.44 -7.53 -1.59
CA GLU A 93 -21.88 -8.66 -0.86
C GLU A 93 -20.72 -8.21 0.04
N LEU A 94 -19.87 -7.30 -0.47
CA LEU A 94 -18.81 -6.70 0.34
C LEU A 94 -19.39 -5.85 1.49
N ALA A 95 -20.44 -5.08 1.22
CA ALA A 95 -21.14 -4.32 2.27
C ALA A 95 -21.75 -5.25 3.33
N ALA A 96 -22.35 -6.38 2.93
CA ALA A 96 -22.89 -7.37 3.87
C ALA A 96 -21.80 -7.98 4.76
N TYR A 97 -20.62 -8.27 4.20
CA TYR A 97 -19.45 -8.73 4.96
C TYR A 97 -19.06 -7.73 6.05
N TYR A 98 -18.83 -6.47 5.69
CA TYR A 98 -18.46 -5.43 6.67
C TYR A 98 -19.59 -5.09 7.64
N GLY A 99 -20.85 -5.22 7.21
CA GLY A 99 -22.02 -5.12 8.09
C GLY A 99 -21.99 -6.15 9.21
N ARG A 100 -21.55 -7.38 8.92
CA ARG A 100 -21.34 -8.43 9.94
C ARG A 100 -20.20 -8.09 10.89
N VAL A 101 -19.06 -7.62 10.38
CA VAL A 101 -17.94 -7.15 11.21
C VAL A 101 -18.39 -6.06 12.18
N ALA A 102 -19.14 -5.06 11.69
CA ALA A 102 -19.67 -3.98 12.52
C ALA A 102 -20.73 -4.46 13.53
N ALA A 103 -21.54 -5.45 13.18
CA ALA A 103 -22.50 -6.05 14.10
C ALA A 103 -21.81 -6.79 15.25
N LEU A 104 -20.80 -7.62 14.94
CA LEU A 104 -20.00 -8.32 15.95
C LEU A 104 -19.23 -7.35 16.84
N ALA A 105 -18.62 -6.32 16.26
CA ALA A 105 -17.94 -5.27 17.03
C ALA A 105 -18.89 -4.62 18.06
N ARG A 106 -20.11 -4.28 17.65
CA ARG A 106 -21.13 -3.72 18.57
C ARG A 106 -21.58 -4.72 19.64
N GLN A 107 -21.77 -5.98 19.27
CA GLN A 107 -22.14 -7.05 20.21
C GLN A 107 -21.11 -7.19 21.34
N HIS A 108 -19.82 -7.04 21.01
CA HIS A 108 -18.71 -7.09 21.97
C HIS A 108 -18.33 -5.73 22.57
N ALA A 109 -19.14 -4.69 22.34
CA ALA A 109 -18.88 -3.33 22.79
C ALA A 109 -17.47 -2.79 22.40
N LEU A 110 -16.96 -3.24 21.24
CA LEU A 110 -15.67 -2.84 20.71
C LEU A 110 -15.78 -1.50 19.98
N LYS A 111 -14.75 -0.68 20.15
CA LYS A 111 -14.58 0.59 19.44
C LYS A 111 -13.88 0.37 18.10
N ILE A 112 -14.04 1.30 17.18
CA ILE A 112 -13.48 1.21 15.82
C ILE A 112 -11.97 0.88 15.82
N HIS A 113 -11.18 1.52 16.68
CA HIS A 113 -9.73 1.28 16.74
C HIS A 113 -9.34 -0.15 17.15
N GLN A 114 -10.24 -0.90 17.80
CA GLN A 114 -10.01 -2.29 18.22
C GLN A 114 -10.33 -3.29 17.09
N VAL A 115 -10.96 -2.81 16.01
CA VAL A 115 -11.42 -3.62 14.87
C VAL A 115 -10.89 -3.10 13.54
N ARG A 116 -9.95 -2.14 13.55
CA ARG A 116 -9.37 -1.53 12.34
C ARG A 116 -8.76 -2.55 11.38
N GLN A 117 -8.19 -3.62 11.91
CA GLN A 117 -7.55 -4.68 11.12
C GLN A 117 -8.51 -5.38 10.14
N TYR A 118 -9.81 -5.39 10.43
CA TYR A 118 -10.81 -5.94 9.52
C TYR A 118 -11.07 -5.02 8.32
N PHE A 119 -10.65 -3.76 8.41
CA PHE A 119 -10.84 -2.73 7.39
C PHE A 119 -9.51 -2.39 6.70
N TRP A 120 -8.50 -3.24 6.78
CA TRP A 120 -7.25 -3.01 6.07
C TRP A 120 -7.40 -3.20 4.57
N MET A 121 -6.74 -2.31 3.85
CA MET A 121 -6.60 -2.35 2.40
C MET A 121 -5.13 -2.50 2.02
N ASP A 122 -4.92 -3.08 0.86
CA ASP A 122 -3.61 -3.33 0.26
C ASP A 122 -3.55 -2.63 -1.10
N LEU A 123 -2.53 -1.81 -1.31
CA LEU A 123 -2.19 -1.26 -2.61
C LEU A 123 -1.11 -2.15 -3.22
N ARG A 124 -1.35 -2.60 -4.45
CA ARG A 124 -0.43 -3.49 -5.16
C ARG A 124 -0.14 -2.95 -6.55
N LEU A 125 1.07 -3.20 -7.03
CA LEU A 125 1.47 -2.98 -8.41
C LEU A 125 1.98 -4.30 -8.96
N ASP A 126 1.21 -4.89 -9.87
CA ASP A 126 1.51 -6.20 -10.43
C ASP A 126 1.86 -6.09 -11.93
N ASN A 127 2.80 -6.93 -12.38
CA ASN A 127 2.98 -7.24 -13.78
C ASN A 127 3.24 -8.75 -13.89
N GLU A 128 2.19 -9.49 -14.26
CA GLU A 128 2.22 -10.95 -14.35
C GLU A 128 3.19 -11.44 -15.44
N GLU A 129 3.29 -10.74 -16.57
CA GLU A 129 4.19 -11.10 -17.67
C GLU A 129 5.66 -11.00 -17.27
N ALA A 130 5.97 -10.00 -16.44
CA ALA A 130 7.30 -9.76 -15.91
C ALA A 130 7.56 -10.42 -14.56
N ASP A 131 6.61 -11.17 -13.97
CA ASP A 131 6.74 -11.75 -12.62
C ASP A 131 7.16 -10.70 -11.58
N VAL A 132 6.49 -9.54 -11.60
CA VAL A 132 6.71 -8.43 -10.67
C VAL A 132 5.47 -8.26 -9.81
N HIS A 133 5.67 -8.24 -8.49
CA HIS A 133 4.59 -8.12 -7.51
C HIS A 133 5.04 -7.19 -6.39
N LEU A 134 4.81 -5.88 -6.56
CA LEU A 134 5.12 -4.90 -5.54
C LEU A 134 3.91 -4.73 -4.62
N SER A 135 4.13 -4.92 -3.33
CA SER A 135 3.12 -4.73 -2.28
C SER A 135 3.53 -3.57 -1.39
N PHE A 136 2.56 -2.81 -0.91
CA PHE A 136 2.78 -1.68 -0.02
C PHE A 136 2.49 -2.11 1.44
N PRO A 137 2.88 -1.30 2.44
CA PRO A 137 2.34 -1.43 3.79
C PRO A 137 0.80 -1.49 3.79
N TRP A 138 0.22 -2.09 4.84
CA TRP A 138 -1.23 -2.14 4.96
C TRP A 138 -1.78 -0.77 5.37
N TYR A 139 -2.89 -0.38 4.72
CA TYR A 139 -3.49 0.93 4.94
C TYR A 139 -4.85 0.83 5.63
N ASP A 140 -5.05 1.70 6.62
CA ASP A 140 -6.34 1.90 7.29
C ASP A 140 -7.35 2.68 6.40
N THR A 141 -6.86 3.47 5.43
CA THR A 141 -7.72 4.40 4.66
C THR A 141 -7.28 4.49 3.19
N VAL A 142 -8.25 4.81 2.32
CA VAL A 142 -7.95 5.11 0.91
C VAL A 142 -7.08 6.36 0.78
N SER A 143 -7.27 7.36 1.64
CA SER A 143 -6.43 8.57 1.63
C SER A 143 -4.95 8.28 1.85
N SER A 144 -4.61 7.27 2.68
CA SER A 144 -3.23 6.86 2.89
C SER A 144 -2.61 6.33 1.58
N MET A 145 -3.33 5.46 0.87
CA MET A 145 -2.91 4.95 -0.45
C MET A 145 -2.86 6.07 -1.52
N ASP A 146 -3.77 7.04 -1.43
CA ASP A 146 -3.91 8.10 -2.42
C ASP A 146 -2.69 9.02 -2.49
N HIS A 147 -1.88 9.11 -1.42
CA HIS A 147 -0.62 9.87 -1.44
C HIS A 147 0.32 9.38 -2.53
N PHE A 148 0.59 8.07 -2.59
CA PHE A 148 1.41 7.48 -3.64
C PHE A 148 0.77 7.66 -5.02
N LEU A 149 -0.52 7.33 -5.14
CA LEU A 149 -1.25 7.39 -6.42
C LEU A 149 -1.28 8.82 -6.98
N ALA A 150 -1.52 9.83 -6.14
CA ALA A 150 -1.52 11.23 -6.52
C ALA A 150 -0.11 11.71 -6.90
N ALA A 151 0.92 11.31 -6.16
CA ALA A 151 2.31 11.65 -6.46
C ALA A 151 2.73 11.11 -7.84
N VAL A 152 2.41 9.84 -8.15
CA VAL A 152 2.69 9.25 -9.47
C VAL A 152 1.86 9.93 -10.57
N ALA A 153 0.59 10.23 -10.30
CA ALA A 153 -0.29 10.94 -11.24
C ALA A 153 0.16 12.38 -11.56
N GLY A 154 0.90 13.03 -10.66
CA GLY A 154 1.48 14.35 -10.86
C GLY A 154 2.62 14.38 -11.89
N ASN A 155 3.35 15.49 -11.97
CA ASN A 155 4.50 15.67 -12.86
C ASN A 155 5.81 15.98 -12.12
N ASP A 156 5.79 15.88 -10.79
CA ASP A 156 6.93 16.21 -9.93
C ASP A 156 8.15 15.32 -10.24
N GLN A 157 9.35 15.83 -9.96
CA GLN A 157 10.62 15.15 -10.24
C GLN A 157 11.36 14.91 -8.92
N GLY A 158 12.24 13.91 -8.89
CA GLY A 158 12.93 13.46 -7.68
C GLY A 158 12.13 12.39 -6.94
N MET A 159 12.32 12.33 -5.62
CA MET A 159 11.62 11.37 -4.76
C MET A 159 10.14 11.77 -4.66
N LEU A 160 9.27 10.87 -5.11
CA LEU A 160 7.82 11.05 -5.11
C LEU A 160 7.17 10.46 -3.85
N HIS A 161 7.72 9.35 -3.37
CA HIS A 161 7.16 8.59 -2.27
C HIS A 161 8.27 7.87 -1.52
N ASP A 162 8.11 7.80 -0.21
CA ASP A 162 8.97 7.09 0.73
C ASP A 162 8.07 6.72 1.91
N ASP A 163 7.76 5.43 2.02
CA ASP A 163 6.93 4.87 3.09
C ASP A 163 7.61 3.62 3.63
N GLN A 164 7.65 3.51 4.95
CA GLN A 164 8.22 2.36 5.65
C GLN A 164 7.37 2.04 6.88
N ASP A 165 6.87 0.80 6.94
CA ASP A 165 6.18 0.27 8.10
C ASP A 165 6.43 -1.23 8.25
N GLN A 166 6.52 -1.71 9.50
CA GLN A 166 6.63 -3.13 9.87
C GLN A 166 7.68 -3.94 9.08
N GLY A 167 8.86 -3.36 8.84
CA GLY A 167 9.93 -4.02 8.08
C GLY A 167 9.69 -4.06 6.58
N TRP A 168 8.77 -3.25 6.07
CA TRP A 168 8.50 -3.09 4.64
C TRP A 168 8.69 -1.64 4.25
N ALA A 169 9.46 -1.40 3.19
CA ALA A 169 9.69 -0.05 2.65
C ALA A 169 9.37 -0.02 1.16
N VAL A 170 8.67 1.03 0.73
CA VAL A 170 8.43 1.35 -0.67
C VAL A 170 8.85 2.78 -0.94
N GLU A 171 9.71 2.94 -1.93
CA GLU A 171 10.14 4.25 -2.41
C GLU A 171 9.92 4.36 -3.92
N ALA A 172 9.59 5.56 -4.37
CA ALA A 172 9.40 5.86 -5.78
C ALA A 172 10.05 7.20 -6.16
N TRP A 173 10.69 7.20 -7.32
CA TRP A 173 11.40 8.34 -7.87
C TRP A 173 11.00 8.57 -9.31
N ALA A 174 10.89 9.83 -9.74
CA ALA A 174 10.64 10.17 -11.12
C ALA A 174 11.68 11.13 -11.70
N PHE A 175 12.16 10.81 -12.89
CA PHE A 175 13.11 11.63 -13.63
C PHE A 175 12.80 11.56 -15.13
N ASP A 176 12.61 12.72 -15.75
CA ASP A 176 12.52 12.88 -17.22
C ASP A 176 11.51 11.91 -17.88
N GLY A 177 10.37 11.67 -17.19
CA GLY A 177 9.29 10.78 -17.66
C GLY A 177 9.44 9.31 -17.30
N THR A 178 10.56 8.93 -16.67
CA THR A 178 10.81 7.60 -16.12
C THR A 178 10.43 7.54 -14.64
N LEU A 179 9.83 6.43 -14.23
CA LEU A 179 9.51 6.10 -12.85
C LEU A 179 10.40 4.93 -12.40
N TYR A 180 10.98 5.06 -11.21
CA TYR A 180 11.70 4.01 -10.51
C TYR A 180 10.92 3.69 -9.25
N ILE A 181 10.66 2.42 -8.98
CA ILE A 181 9.98 1.97 -7.77
C ILE A 181 10.83 0.87 -7.15
N ARG A 182 11.07 0.95 -5.84
CA ARG A 182 11.74 -0.09 -5.08
C ARG A 182 10.89 -0.45 -3.88
N GLN A 183 10.64 -1.73 -3.74
CA GLN A 183 10.20 -2.34 -2.50
C GLN A 183 11.42 -3.01 -1.85
N SER A 184 11.57 -2.87 -0.54
CA SER A 184 12.67 -3.51 0.22
C SER A 184 12.23 -3.88 1.63
N ASN A 185 12.96 -4.81 2.25
CA ASN A 185 12.82 -5.15 3.66
C ASN A 185 14.06 -4.64 4.41
N PRO A 186 14.05 -3.40 4.95
CA PRO A 186 15.22 -2.83 5.60
C PRO A 186 15.62 -3.57 6.90
N ASP A 187 14.72 -4.38 7.44
CA ASP A 187 14.95 -5.15 8.68
C ASP A 187 15.51 -6.56 8.40
N SER A 188 15.65 -6.95 7.12
CA SER A 188 16.15 -8.27 6.71
C SER A 188 17.09 -8.18 5.49
N ASP A 189 18.34 -8.57 5.70
CA ASP A 189 19.33 -8.69 4.61
C ASP A 189 19.05 -9.88 3.66
N ASP A 190 18.18 -10.81 4.06
CA ASP A 190 17.87 -12.04 3.31
C ASP A 190 16.74 -11.84 2.28
N GLU A 191 16.03 -10.72 2.34
CA GLU A 191 14.95 -10.35 1.41
C GLU A 191 15.31 -9.05 0.68
N PRO A 192 16.11 -9.12 -0.40
CA PRO A 192 16.67 -7.93 -1.06
C PRO A 192 15.62 -7.04 -1.76
N GLY A 193 14.33 -7.34 -1.60
CA GLY A 193 13.24 -6.60 -2.22
C GLY A 193 13.20 -6.75 -3.74
N GLN A 194 12.44 -5.88 -4.40
CA GLN A 194 12.34 -5.79 -5.85
C GLN A 194 12.44 -4.33 -6.27
N SER A 195 13.15 -4.05 -7.36
CA SER A 195 13.21 -2.71 -7.95
C SER A 195 12.91 -2.77 -9.43
N VAL A 196 12.13 -1.80 -9.91
CA VAL A 196 11.68 -1.74 -11.29
C VAL A 196 11.80 -0.32 -11.83
N VAL A 197 11.95 -0.24 -13.15
CA VAL A 197 11.95 1.00 -13.90
C VAL A 197 10.99 0.90 -15.08
N LEU A 198 10.17 1.93 -15.26
CA LEU A 198 9.14 1.98 -16.29
C LEU A 198 8.85 3.40 -16.75
N PRO A 199 8.21 3.60 -17.93
CA PRO A 199 7.69 4.90 -18.29
C PRO A 199 6.56 5.30 -17.32
N ARG A 200 6.65 6.51 -16.76
CA ARG A 200 5.66 7.01 -15.79
C ARG A 200 4.27 7.09 -16.40
N ALA A 201 4.19 7.47 -17.67
CA ALA A 201 2.94 7.68 -18.38
C ALA A 201 2.04 6.42 -18.41
N ASP A 202 2.65 5.23 -18.47
CA ASP A 202 1.90 3.97 -18.52
C ASP A 202 1.20 3.66 -17.20
N LEU A 203 1.86 3.92 -16.07
CA LEU A 203 1.22 3.80 -14.75
C LEU A 203 0.20 4.92 -14.51
N GLN A 204 0.51 6.16 -14.92
CA GLN A 204 -0.43 7.29 -14.81
C GLN A 204 -1.78 7.01 -15.51
N ALA A 205 -1.74 6.41 -16.70
CA ALA A 205 -2.95 6.07 -17.46
C ALA A 205 -3.87 5.09 -16.71
N ARG A 206 -3.32 4.24 -15.83
CA ARG A 206 -4.06 3.21 -15.08
C ARG A 206 -4.53 3.69 -13.71
N ILE A 207 -3.86 4.69 -13.13
CA ILE A 207 -4.23 5.24 -11.81
C ILE A 207 -5.62 5.89 -11.83
N ALA A 208 -5.97 6.65 -12.86
CA ALA A 208 -7.26 7.37 -12.87
C ALA A 208 -8.49 6.42 -12.84
N PRO A 209 -8.57 5.38 -13.69
CA PRO A 209 -9.63 4.37 -13.59
C PRO A 209 -9.68 3.66 -12.24
N LEU A 210 -8.52 3.31 -11.66
CA LEU A 210 -8.45 2.70 -10.33
C LEU A 210 -9.05 3.64 -9.26
N ARG A 211 -8.63 4.92 -9.24
CA ARG A 211 -9.13 5.90 -8.27
C ARG A 211 -10.63 6.12 -8.40
N GLU A 212 -11.15 6.20 -9.64
CA GLU A 212 -12.59 6.35 -9.88
C GLU A 212 -13.37 5.13 -9.37
N ARG A 213 -12.90 3.92 -9.69
CA ARG A 213 -13.51 2.66 -9.25
C ARG A 213 -13.54 2.57 -7.72
N THR A 214 -12.40 2.82 -7.09
CA THR A 214 -12.27 2.81 -5.63
C THR A 214 -13.17 3.86 -4.99
N ALA A 215 -13.22 5.09 -5.51
CA ALA A 215 -14.07 6.15 -4.97
C ALA A 215 -15.57 5.77 -5.02
N LYS A 216 -16.04 5.17 -6.13
CA LYS A 216 -17.42 4.68 -6.25
C LYS A 216 -17.72 3.60 -5.22
N LEU A 217 -16.80 2.66 -5.03
CA LEU A 217 -16.96 1.59 -4.06
C LEU A 217 -16.98 2.12 -2.62
N MET A 218 -16.06 3.03 -2.28
CA MET A 218 -16.06 3.67 -0.97
C MET A 218 -17.33 4.46 -0.70
N ALA A 219 -17.87 5.17 -1.71
CA ALA A 219 -19.14 5.86 -1.60
C ALA A 219 -20.31 4.90 -1.35
N TYR A 220 -20.31 3.74 -2.02
CA TYR A 220 -21.31 2.70 -1.78
C TYR A 220 -21.21 2.14 -0.35
N LEU A 221 -20.01 1.75 0.09
CA LEU A 221 -19.79 1.23 1.45
C LEU A 221 -20.19 2.27 2.52
N ALA A 222 -19.84 3.54 2.33
CA ALA A 222 -20.22 4.62 3.24
C ALA A 222 -21.74 4.83 3.30
N LYS A 223 -22.45 4.67 2.18
CA LYS A 223 -23.91 4.74 2.12
C LYS A 223 -24.57 3.61 2.91
N GLU A 224 -24.07 2.39 2.79
CA GLU A 224 -24.68 1.21 3.42
C GLU A 224 -24.29 1.04 4.90
N LEU A 225 -23.08 1.44 5.28
CA LEU A 225 -22.49 1.19 6.60
C LEU A 225 -22.35 2.44 7.47
N GLY A 226 -22.53 3.62 6.88
CA GLY A 226 -22.20 4.90 7.49
C GLY A 226 -20.77 5.37 7.14
N PRO A 227 -20.51 6.69 7.20
CA PRO A 227 -19.25 7.28 6.73
C PRO A 227 -18.04 6.94 7.62
N ASP A 228 -18.27 6.59 8.89
CA ASP A 228 -17.24 6.61 9.93
C ASP A 228 -16.22 5.46 9.86
N VAL A 229 -16.59 4.33 9.26
CA VAL A 229 -15.75 3.12 9.28
C VAL A 229 -14.49 3.25 8.43
N TRP A 230 -14.56 4.03 7.34
CA TRP A 230 -13.50 4.10 6.32
C TRP A 230 -12.94 5.49 6.07
N LEU A 231 -13.65 6.53 6.52
CA LEU A 231 -13.27 7.94 6.31
C LEU A 231 -12.66 8.57 7.58
N GLY A 232 -12.35 7.76 8.60
CA GLY A 232 -11.72 8.23 9.83
C GLY A 232 -12.67 8.95 10.80
N GLY A 233 -13.99 8.79 10.64
CA GLY A 233 -14.98 9.35 11.56
C GLY A 233 -15.16 8.49 12.81
N GLU A 234 -15.48 9.11 13.95
CA GLU A 234 -15.93 8.38 15.13
C GLU A 234 -17.34 7.88 14.87
N VAL A 235 -17.58 6.56 14.97
CA VAL A 235 -18.93 5.97 14.88
C VAL A 235 -19.82 6.68 15.88
N GLN A 236 -20.67 7.58 15.41
CA GLN A 236 -21.74 8.11 16.25
C GLN A 236 -22.69 6.95 16.54
N SER A 237 -22.97 6.74 17.83
CA SER A 237 -24.02 5.82 18.23
C SER A 237 -25.30 6.24 17.52
N ALA A 238 -25.81 5.42 16.62
CA ALA A 238 -27.19 5.53 16.20
C ALA A 238 -28.04 5.34 17.46
N GLY A 239 -28.50 6.45 18.02
CA GLY A 239 -29.49 6.46 19.08
C GLY A 239 -30.76 5.78 18.57
N PRO A 240 -31.52 5.12 19.47
CA PRO A 240 -32.69 4.37 19.08
C PRO A 240 -33.72 5.31 18.46
N PHE A 241 -34.43 4.80 17.46
CA PHE A 241 -35.75 5.27 17.08
C PHE A 241 -36.53 5.68 18.33
N ASP A 242 -36.78 6.98 18.50
CA ASP A 242 -37.83 7.44 19.39
C ASP A 242 -39.01 7.87 18.52
N GLN A 243 -40.03 7.04 18.59
CA GLN A 243 -41.34 7.27 17.98
C GLN A 243 -41.99 8.48 18.65
N ARG A 244 -42.46 9.44 17.86
CA ARG A 244 -43.71 10.18 18.10
C ARG A 244 -44.15 10.92 16.84
#